data_AF-A0AAE4A870-F1
#
_entry.id   AF-A0AAE4A870-F1
#
_cell.length_a   1.000
_cell.length_b   1.000
_cell.length_c   1.000
_cell.angle_alpha   90.00
_cell.angle_beta   90.00
_cell.angle_gamma   90.00
#
_symmetry.space_group_name_H-M   'P 1'
#
loop_
_entity.id
_entity.type
_entity.pdbx_description
1 polymer ?
#
loop_
_entity_poly.entity_id
_entity_poly.type
_entity_poly.pdbx_seq_one_letter_code
_entity_poly.pdbx_strand_id
1 'polypeptide(L)'
;MPASGSVRVVRSFAVVLCAALVASLLGLVVASRPAGAASARAGAAAAKTVKCTPKKRLTATQRRARARKLARMTSRQRTAFKRREARREAARRKACRKARRAPAREQIDVLSGAPRPSPQPVPGPVPSSPPPATTPDPVQPDPEVPTRPDPKPPTPPARRAGTMEGWDGYGAGSWPGADWRPYADSSPFNRLAAGGEVHPNSAAIVRKVLGWGQPANMVAGGSGTSSDYGHPTYWSQPTDPLFTLRATGTPNAIQGTRIPIPDAARAAAGGDGHMTVVTPAGWEYDFWQVSSKPAGGGTLSFSIGGRIPIDGDGLDGKATASLFGNLAGIIRAPEMAAGEIDHALFIVLKCSSATTAFGHGTVVGPAGQSAYVWPATHGASRCPAAEDVNAPPLGARLQLAMSDDEIAALDVPQWKKTILTALAHYGGYFGDTGGSGFGLMFESGATYTAFGVTDPLVTFAADSGLPGRNGLFTFDVASGVDWARYLRVLVPPTR
;
A
#
# COMPACT_ATOMS: atom_id res chain seq x y z
N MET A 1 -7.08 -70.99 -35.12
CA MET A 1 -8.03 -72.09 -34.81
C MET A 1 -7.25 -73.18 -34.08
N PRO A 2 -7.86 -73.99 -33.18
CA PRO A 2 -9.16 -73.80 -32.49
C PRO A 2 -8.99 -72.67 -31.43
N ALA A 3 -9.44 -72.62 -30.16
CA ALA A 3 -10.33 -73.37 -29.25
C ALA A 3 -10.92 -72.30 -28.28
N SER A 4 -12.19 -72.22 -27.88
CA SER A 4 -13.24 -73.14 -27.38
C SER A 4 -13.18 -73.42 -25.87
N GLY A 5 -14.10 -72.81 -25.10
CA GLY A 5 -14.34 -73.09 -23.67
C GLY A 5 -15.53 -72.30 -23.11
N SER A 6 -16.67 -72.95 -22.90
CA SER A 6 -17.93 -72.32 -22.45
C SER A 6 -18.77 -73.26 -21.58
N VAL A 7 -19.17 -72.84 -20.37
CA VAL A 7 -20.24 -73.47 -19.55
C VAL A 7 -21.08 -72.36 -18.88
N ARG A 8 -22.33 -72.66 -18.48
CA ARG A 8 -23.43 -71.69 -18.30
C ARG A 8 -24.51 -72.22 -17.33
N VAL A 9 -25.26 -71.31 -16.66
CA VAL A 9 -26.53 -71.61 -15.91
C VAL A 9 -26.26 -72.36 -14.56
N VAL A 10 -26.98 -72.21 -13.43
CA VAL A 10 -28.44 -72.28 -13.14
C VAL A 10 -28.98 -71.18 -12.18
N ARG A 11 -30.31 -70.99 -12.25
CA ARG A 11 -31.24 -70.09 -11.52
C ARG A 11 -31.29 -70.38 -9.98
N SER A 12 -31.86 -69.54 -9.11
CA SER A 12 -33.34 -69.42 -8.91
C SER A 12 -33.78 -68.37 -7.86
N PHE A 13 -34.98 -67.78 -8.07
CA PHE A 13 -36.03 -67.21 -7.17
C PHE A 13 -35.64 -66.53 -5.81
N ALA A 14 -36.05 -65.30 -5.45
CA ALA A 14 -37.40 -64.71 -5.18
C ALA A 14 -37.97 -65.09 -3.77
N VAL A 15 -38.75 -64.29 -3.01
CA VAL A 15 -39.42 -62.98 -3.25
C VAL A 15 -39.85 -62.22 -1.93
N VAL A 16 -39.67 -60.88 -1.87
CA VAL A 16 -40.54 -59.79 -1.27
C VAL A 16 -40.91 -59.64 0.25
N LEU A 17 -40.73 -58.40 0.78
CA LEU A 17 -41.34 -57.69 1.97
C LEU A 17 -41.23 -58.35 3.39
N CYS A 18 -41.27 -57.68 4.58
CA CYS A 18 -41.73 -56.34 5.01
C CYS A 18 -41.18 -55.89 6.42
N ALA A 19 -41.40 -54.62 6.80
CA ALA A 19 -41.59 -54.01 8.15
C ALA A 19 -40.76 -54.36 9.44
N ALA A 20 -39.82 -53.46 9.80
CA ALA A 20 -39.81 -52.55 10.97
C ALA A 20 -39.83 -52.97 12.49
N LEU A 21 -39.07 -52.19 13.30
CA LEU A 21 -39.23 -51.76 14.74
C LEU A 21 -38.69 -52.58 15.97
N VAL A 22 -37.96 -51.83 16.83
CA VAL A 22 -37.98 -51.81 18.33
C VAL A 22 -37.17 -52.82 19.21
N ALA A 23 -35.98 -52.33 19.64
CA ALA A 23 -35.50 -52.16 21.05
C ALA A 23 -34.93 -53.30 21.95
N SER A 24 -34.26 -52.81 23.02
CA SER A 24 -33.98 -53.41 24.34
C SER A 24 -32.72 -54.26 24.58
N LEU A 25 -31.80 -53.72 25.40
CA LEU A 25 -31.29 -54.24 26.70
C LEU A 25 -30.25 -53.20 27.23
N LEU A 26 -30.47 -52.43 28.31
CA LEU A 26 -30.47 -52.75 29.76
C LEU A 26 -29.07 -52.88 30.39
N GLY A 27 -28.89 -52.19 31.52
CA GLY A 27 -27.65 -52.11 32.30
C GLY A 27 -27.71 -50.97 33.31
N LEU A 28 -28.34 -51.22 34.47
CA LEU A 28 -28.62 -50.23 35.51
C LEU A 28 -27.88 -50.57 36.81
N VAL A 29 -27.21 -49.61 37.43
CA VAL A 29 -26.69 -49.69 38.81
C VAL A 29 -26.98 -48.35 39.51
N VAL A 30 -27.40 -48.40 40.78
CA VAL A 30 -27.88 -47.23 41.54
C VAL A 30 -27.23 -47.19 42.93
N ALA A 31 -26.43 -46.14 43.20
CA ALA A 31 -26.07 -45.56 44.50
C ALA A 31 -25.04 -44.45 44.25
N SER A 32 -24.94 -43.36 45.01
CA SER A 32 -25.86 -42.71 45.96
C SER A 32 -25.50 -41.20 46.04
N ARG A 33 -26.28 -40.37 46.73
CA ARG A 33 -26.03 -38.92 46.89
C ARG A 33 -25.87 -38.52 48.36
N PRO A 34 -24.93 -37.63 48.68
CA PRO A 34 -25.16 -36.51 49.59
C PRO A 34 -25.50 -35.22 48.79
N ALA A 35 -25.92 -34.17 49.49
CA ALA A 35 -26.33 -32.89 48.90
C ALA A 35 -25.40 -31.74 49.31
N GLY A 36 -25.29 -30.70 48.47
CA GLY A 36 -24.55 -29.47 48.78
C GLY A 36 -24.32 -28.57 47.56
N ALA A 37 -24.20 -27.27 47.81
CA ALA A 37 -23.82 -26.18 46.89
C ALA A 37 -24.64 -26.01 45.59
N ALA A 38 -25.36 -24.90 45.49
CA ALA A 38 -25.89 -24.41 44.22
C ALA A 38 -24.76 -23.77 43.37
N SER A 39 -24.82 -23.93 42.05
CA SER A 39 -23.92 -23.25 41.11
C SER A 39 -24.68 -22.80 39.86
N ALA A 40 -24.31 -21.64 39.31
CA ALA A 40 -25.04 -20.97 38.25
C ALA A 40 -24.90 -21.66 36.89
N ARG A 41 -25.99 -21.73 36.12
CA ARG A 41 -25.99 -22.25 34.74
C ARG A 41 -25.35 -21.26 33.77
N ALA A 42 -24.02 -21.28 33.65
CA ALA A 42 -23.33 -20.68 32.51
C ALA A 42 -23.55 -21.53 31.25
N GLY A 43 -24.28 -20.99 30.27
CA GLY A 43 -24.65 -21.70 29.03
C GLY A 43 -23.48 -21.81 28.04
N ALA A 44 -22.66 -22.86 28.17
CA ALA A 44 -21.53 -23.13 27.26
C ALA A 44 -21.99 -23.55 25.84
N ALA A 45 -22.39 -22.56 25.03
CA ALA A 45 -22.73 -22.76 23.62
C ALA A 45 -21.49 -23.14 22.80
N ALA A 46 -21.34 -24.42 22.46
CA ALA A 46 -20.18 -24.96 21.74
C ALA A 46 -19.99 -24.31 20.35
N ALA A 47 -19.13 -23.30 20.28
CA ALA A 47 -18.83 -22.54 19.08
C ALA A 47 -18.09 -23.40 18.05
N LYS A 48 -18.83 -24.01 17.11
CA LYS A 48 -18.28 -24.81 16.00
C LYS A 48 -17.35 -23.95 15.13
N THR A 49 -16.04 -24.09 15.36
CA THR A 49 -14.99 -23.31 14.70
C THR A 49 -14.95 -23.63 13.20
N VAL A 50 -15.44 -22.72 12.37
CA VAL A 50 -15.49 -22.91 10.91
C VAL A 50 -14.09 -22.74 10.31
N LYS A 51 -13.27 -23.80 10.38
CA LYS A 51 -11.90 -23.81 9.83
C LYS A 51 -11.94 -23.46 8.33
N CYS A 52 -11.40 -22.29 7.98
CA CYS A 52 -11.24 -21.79 6.61
C CYS A 52 -10.19 -22.58 5.80
N THR A 53 -10.39 -23.88 5.63
CA THR A 53 -9.58 -24.70 4.74
C THR A 53 -9.77 -24.26 3.27
N PRO A 54 -8.76 -24.40 2.40
CA PRO A 54 -8.90 -24.23 0.96
C PRO A 54 -9.93 -25.20 0.35
N LYS A 55 -10.36 -24.93 -0.89
CA LYS A 55 -11.18 -25.88 -1.66
C LYS A 55 -10.25 -27.00 -2.16
N LYS A 56 -10.25 -28.16 -1.48
CA LYS A 56 -9.47 -29.35 -1.91
C LYS A 56 -9.66 -29.57 -3.43
N ARG A 57 -8.56 -29.59 -4.18
CA ARG A 57 -8.59 -29.80 -5.64
C ARG A 57 -9.22 -31.17 -5.92
N LEU A 58 -10.13 -31.23 -6.90
CA LEU A 58 -10.78 -32.48 -7.29
C LEU A 58 -9.75 -33.44 -7.91
N THR A 59 -9.75 -34.70 -7.47
CA THR A 59 -8.86 -35.72 -8.05
C THR A 59 -9.16 -35.94 -9.54
N ALA A 60 -8.25 -36.59 -10.29
CA ALA A 60 -8.50 -36.93 -11.70
C ALA A 60 -9.82 -37.72 -11.87
N THR A 61 -10.06 -38.71 -11.00
CA THR A 61 -11.28 -39.51 -10.96
C THR A 61 -12.53 -38.66 -10.69
N GLN A 62 -12.48 -37.75 -9.70
CA GLN A 62 -13.58 -36.84 -9.39
C GLN A 62 -13.88 -35.86 -10.53
N ARG A 63 -12.84 -35.36 -11.23
CA ARG A 63 -12.98 -34.51 -12.42
C ARG A 63 -13.66 -35.29 -13.57
N ARG A 64 -13.21 -36.51 -13.87
CA ARG A 64 -13.82 -37.40 -14.88
C ARG A 64 -15.28 -37.73 -14.54
N ALA A 65 -15.59 -38.06 -13.28
CA ALA A 65 -16.96 -38.31 -12.83
C ALA A 65 -17.87 -37.07 -12.94
N ARG A 66 -17.37 -35.89 -12.56
CA ARG A 66 -18.10 -34.61 -12.70
C ARG A 66 -18.37 -34.27 -14.18
N ALA A 67 -17.41 -34.51 -15.07
CA ALA A 67 -17.59 -34.31 -16.50
C ALA A 67 -18.68 -35.24 -17.08
N ARG A 68 -18.62 -36.55 -16.79
CA ARG A 68 -19.66 -37.51 -17.19
C ARG A 68 -21.05 -37.13 -16.68
N LYS A 69 -21.16 -36.60 -15.45
CA LYS A 69 -22.44 -36.11 -14.89
C LYS A 69 -22.96 -34.84 -15.58
N LEU A 70 -22.07 -33.93 -15.99
CA LEU A 70 -22.44 -32.72 -16.74
C LEU A 70 -22.81 -33.00 -18.19
N ALA A 71 -22.20 -34.00 -18.83
CA ALA A 71 -22.54 -34.42 -20.19
C ALA A 71 -24.00 -34.90 -20.27
N ARG A 72 -24.44 -35.71 -19.30
CA ARG A 72 -25.81 -36.24 -19.18
C ARG A 72 -26.88 -35.23 -18.74
N MET A 73 -26.54 -33.95 -18.51
CA MET A 73 -27.50 -32.91 -18.11
C MET A 73 -27.97 -32.08 -19.30
N THR A 74 -29.26 -31.71 -19.32
CA THR A 74 -29.78 -30.73 -20.30
C THR A 74 -29.19 -29.34 -20.07
N SER A 75 -29.29 -28.44 -21.06
CA SER A 75 -28.76 -27.07 -20.94
C SER A 75 -29.32 -26.33 -19.70
N ARG A 76 -30.65 -26.40 -19.48
CA ARG A 76 -31.31 -25.81 -18.30
C ARG A 76 -30.76 -26.41 -16.98
N GLN A 77 -30.56 -27.73 -16.92
CA GLN A 77 -29.98 -28.41 -15.74
C GLN A 77 -28.52 -28.00 -15.49
N ARG A 78 -27.69 -27.91 -16.54
CA ARG A 78 -26.29 -27.44 -16.44
C ARG A 78 -26.21 -26.02 -15.87
N THR A 79 -27.08 -25.12 -16.33
CA THR A 79 -27.15 -23.72 -15.84
C THR A 79 -27.61 -23.64 -14.38
N ALA A 80 -28.64 -24.40 -14.00
CA ALA A 80 -29.09 -24.50 -12.61
C ALA A 80 -27.99 -25.05 -11.67
N PHE A 81 -27.25 -26.08 -12.11
CA PHE A 81 -26.12 -26.65 -11.38
C PHE A 81 -24.97 -25.63 -11.20
N LYS A 82 -24.59 -24.90 -12.27
CA LYS A 82 -23.61 -23.81 -12.20
C LYS A 82 -24.04 -22.73 -11.20
N ARG A 83 -25.30 -22.26 -11.26
CA ARG A 83 -25.85 -21.27 -10.31
C ARG A 83 -25.82 -21.76 -8.85
N ARG A 84 -26.10 -23.05 -8.60
CA ARG A 84 -26.07 -23.64 -7.24
C ARG A 84 -24.64 -23.77 -6.68
N GLU A 85 -23.67 -24.12 -7.51
CA GLU A 85 -22.24 -24.11 -7.14
C GLU A 85 -21.75 -22.68 -6.83
N ALA A 86 -22.08 -21.69 -7.66
CA ALA A 86 -21.70 -20.30 -7.44
C ALA A 86 -22.26 -19.73 -6.12
N ARG A 87 -23.56 -19.97 -5.84
CA ARG A 87 -24.19 -19.58 -4.56
C ARG A 87 -23.51 -20.24 -3.35
N ARG A 88 -23.13 -21.53 -3.45
CA ARG A 88 -22.39 -22.24 -2.39
C ARG A 88 -20.99 -21.66 -2.16
N GLU A 89 -20.28 -21.29 -3.22
CA GLU A 89 -18.96 -20.69 -3.07
C GLU A 89 -19.01 -19.27 -2.52
N ALA A 90 -19.97 -18.44 -2.97
CA ALA A 90 -20.22 -17.12 -2.41
C ALA A 90 -20.56 -17.19 -0.90
N ALA A 91 -21.40 -18.14 -0.49
CA ALA A 91 -21.71 -18.38 0.93
C ALA A 91 -20.46 -18.80 1.73
N ARG A 92 -19.60 -19.68 1.19
CA ARG A 92 -18.33 -20.08 1.82
C ARG A 92 -17.35 -18.89 1.94
N ARG A 93 -17.23 -18.05 0.91
CA ARG A 93 -16.41 -16.82 0.95
C ARG A 93 -16.95 -15.83 2.01
N LYS A 94 -18.27 -15.61 2.07
CA LYS A 94 -18.90 -14.74 3.09
C LYS A 94 -18.70 -15.28 4.51
N ALA A 95 -18.87 -16.59 4.73
CA ALA A 95 -18.62 -17.23 6.02
C ALA A 95 -17.16 -17.09 6.46
N CYS A 96 -16.19 -17.30 5.55
CA CYS A 96 -14.77 -17.14 5.89
C CYS A 96 -14.38 -15.67 6.13
N ARG A 97 -14.95 -14.70 5.39
CA ARG A 97 -14.76 -13.26 5.66
C ARG A 97 -15.32 -12.87 7.03
N LYS A 98 -16.42 -13.48 7.49
CA LYS A 98 -16.95 -13.29 8.86
C LYS A 98 -16.01 -13.93 9.89
N ALA A 99 -15.55 -15.17 9.68
CA ALA A 99 -14.64 -15.86 10.60
C ALA A 99 -13.30 -15.12 10.77
N ARG A 100 -12.71 -14.60 9.69
CA ARG A 100 -11.47 -13.78 9.75
C ARG A 100 -11.64 -12.43 10.46
N ARG A 101 -12.88 -11.92 10.60
CA ARG A 101 -13.17 -10.66 11.31
C ARG A 101 -13.46 -10.85 12.81
N ALA A 102 -13.57 -12.08 13.31
CA ALA A 102 -13.85 -12.34 14.72
C ALA A 102 -12.64 -12.08 15.65
N PRO A 103 -11.44 -12.69 15.45
CA PRO A 103 -10.34 -12.56 16.42
C PRO A 103 -9.74 -11.15 16.49
N ALA A 104 -9.89 -10.36 15.42
CA ALA A 104 -9.35 -8.99 15.33
C ALA A 104 -10.02 -7.99 16.29
N ARG A 105 -11.09 -8.37 17.01
CA ARG A 105 -11.71 -7.52 18.04
C ARG A 105 -11.29 -7.90 19.47
N GLU A 106 -10.81 -9.12 19.67
CA GLU A 106 -10.48 -9.69 20.98
C GLU A 106 -8.98 -9.54 21.31
N GLN A 107 -8.12 -9.41 20.29
CA GLN A 107 -6.69 -9.11 20.47
C GLN A 107 -6.37 -7.62 20.70
N ILE A 108 -7.32 -6.70 20.51
CA ILE A 108 -7.13 -5.26 20.75
C ILE A 108 -7.23 -4.96 22.26
N ASP A 109 -8.18 -5.59 22.96
CA ASP A 109 -8.39 -5.38 24.40
C ASP A 109 -7.23 -5.94 25.26
N VAL A 110 -6.46 -6.91 24.74
CA VAL A 110 -5.30 -7.51 25.44
C VAL A 110 -4.00 -6.69 25.28
N LEU A 111 -3.91 -5.84 24.26
CA LEU A 111 -2.77 -4.91 24.07
C LEU A 111 -3.03 -3.51 24.67
N SER A 112 -4.27 -3.22 25.08
CA SER A 112 -4.69 -1.91 25.60
C SER A 112 -4.44 -1.77 27.11
N GLY A 113 -3.29 -2.23 27.60
CA GLY A 113 -2.89 -2.26 29.02
C GLY A 113 -2.52 -0.90 29.62
N ALA A 114 -3.30 0.15 29.32
CA ALA A 114 -3.07 1.49 29.85
C ALA A 114 -3.43 1.57 31.35
N PRO A 115 -2.58 2.18 32.20
CA PRO A 115 -2.95 2.46 33.58
C PRO A 115 -4.13 3.44 33.64
N ARG A 116 -4.96 3.35 34.69
CA ARG A 116 -6.02 4.34 34.94
C ARG A 116 -5.42 5.75 35.04
N PRO A 117 -6.00 6.76 34.36
CA PRO A 117 -5.61 8.14 34.62
C PRO A 117 -5.94 8.52 36.07
N SER A 118 -4.98 9.15 36.74
CA SER A 118 -5.23 9.83 38.01
C SER A 118 -6.14 11.05 37.78
N PRO A 119 -6.98 11.46 38.74
CA PRO A 119 -7.81 12.65 38.60
C PRO A 119 -6.92 13.89 38.41
N GLN A 120 -7.20 14.67 37.36
CA GLN A 120 -6.51 15.94 37.14
C GLN A 120 -6.93 16.98 38.19
N PRO A 121 -6.02 17.87 38.63
CA PRO A 121 -6.37 18.99 39.51
C PRO A 121 -7.29 19.99 38.80
N VAL A 122 -8.14 20.66 39.58
CA VAL A 122 -9.07 21.69 39.09
C VAL A 122 -8.28 22.93 38.62
N PRO A 123 -8.60 23.53 37.46
CA PRO A 123 -7.95 24.78 37.02
C PRO A 123 -8.19 25.93 38.01
N GLY A 124 -7.11 26.63 38.37
CA GLY A 124 -7.19 27.89 39.12
C GLY A 124 -7.69 29.06 38.26
N PRO A 125 -8.03 30.21 38.87
CA PRO A 125 -8.54 31.37 38.16
C PRO A 125 -7.50 31.98 37.21
N VAL A 126 -7.97 32.44 36.04
CA VAL A 126 -7.14 33.04 34.99
C VAL A 126 -6.74 34.48 35.37
N PRO A 127 -5.44 34.85 35.33
CA PRO A 127 -5.00 36.23 35.57
C PRO A 127 -5.35 37.15 34.39
N SER A 128 -5.43 38.46 34.68
CA SER A 128 -5.98 39.48 33.78
C SER A 128 -5.10 39.84 32.57
N SER A 129 -5.72 40.50 31.59
CA SER A 129 -5.14 40.89 30.29
C SER A 129 -3.85 41.71 30.38
N PRO A 130 -2.90 41.55 29.43
CA PRO A 130 -1.77 42.48 29.28
C PRO A 130 -2.22 43.85 28.74
N PRO A 131 -1.43 44.92 28.99
CA PRO A 131 -1.69 46.26 28.45
C PRO A 131 -1.47 46.33 26.92
N PRO A 132 -2.04 47.34 26.23
CA PRO A 132 -1.87 47.51 24.79
C PRO A 132 -0.42 47.85 24.41
N ALA A 133 0.06 47.27 23.31
CA ALA A 133 1.38 47.54 22.77
C ALA A 133 1.46 48.94 22.12
N THR A 134 2.58 49.64 22.33
CA THR A 134 2.90 50.91 21.69
C THR A 134 3.22 50.74 20.21
N THR A 135 2.75 51.68 19.38
CA THR A 135 3.05 51.74 17.95
C THR A 135 4.55 51.98 17.71
N PRO A 136 5.23 51.24 16.81
CA PRO A 136 6.57 51.60 16.34
C PRO A 136 6.50 52.70 15.26
N ASP A 137 7.50 53.57 15.24
CA ASP A 137 7.66 54.64 14.25
C ASP A 137 8.02 54.10 12.84
N PRO A 138 7.74 54.87 11.77
CA PRO A 138 8.02 54.45 10.40
C PRO A 138 9.53 54.43 10.10
N VAL A 139 10.06 53.23 9.85
CA VAL A 139 11.45 53.01 9.40
C VAL A 139 11.65 53.60 7.99
N GLN A 140 12.70 54.40 7.82
CA GLN A 140 13.11 54.92 6.50
C GLN A 140 13.76 53.81 5.66
N PRO A 141 13.60 53.82 4.32
CA PRO A 141 14.25 52.85 3.45
C PRO A 141 15.77 53.07 3.38
N ASP A 142 16.54 52.01 3.57
CA ASP A 142 17.99 51.98 3.35
C ASP A 142 18.34 52.12 1.84
N PRO A 143 19.55 52.62 1.51
CA PRO A 143 19.97 52.83 0.12
C PRO A 143 20.20 51.53 -0.66
N GLU A 144 19.94 51.61 -1.97
CA GLU A 144 19.94 50.48 -2.91
C GLU A 144 21.32 49.81 -3.07
N VAL A 145 21.42 48.53 -2.70
CA VAL A 145 22.63 47.72 -2.86
C VAL A 145 22.73 47.21 -4.30
N PRO A 146 23.84 47.43 -5.02
CA PRO A 146 23.96 47.03 -6.43
C PRO A 146 23.90 45.51 -6.58
N THR A 147 23.00 45.03 -7.43
CA THR A 147 22.77 43.61 -7.68
C THR A 147 23.95 42.95 -8.39
N ARG A 148 24.42 41.82 -7.84
CA ARG A 148 25.32 40.91 -8.57
C ARG A 148 24.52 40.21 -9.67
N PRO A 149 25.06 40.02 -10.88
CA PRO A 149 24.42 39.19 -11.90
C PRO A 149 24.36 37.73 -11.44
N ASP A 150 23.23 37.07 -11.67
CA ASP A 150 22.99 35.69 -11.24
C ASP A 150 24.02 34.70 -11.83
N PRO A 151 24.45 33.69 -11.07
CA PRO A 151 25.26 32.61 -11.60
C PRO A 151 24.44 31.81 -12.62
N LYS A 152 24.85 31.87 -13.89
CA LYS A 152 24.27 31.10 -14.99
C LYS A 152 24.14 29.62 -14.59
N PRO A 153 22.98 28.97 -14.82
CA PRO A 153 22.79 27.56 -14.47
C PRO A 153 23.92 26.66 -15.02
N PRO A 154 24.39 25.67 -14.24
CA PRO A 154 25.42 24.75 -14.69
C PRO A 154 24.92 24.02 -15.94
N THR A 155 25.74 24.01 -16.99
CA THR A 155 25.45 23.22 -18.19
C THR A 155 25.59 21.74 -17.83
N PRO A 156 24.60 20.87 -18.15
CA PRO A 156 24.69 19.46 -17.82
C PRO A 156 26.00 18.83 -18.31
N PRO A 157 26.68 18.00 -17.51
CA PRO A 157 27.96 17.41 -17.89
C PRO A 157 27.76 16.54 -19.13
N ALA A 158 28.60 16.75 -20.15
CA ALA A 158 28.56 15.95 -21.37
C ALA A 158 28.83 14.48 -21.03
N ARG A 159 27.82 13.62 -21.25
CA ARG A 159 27.89 12.17 -20.95
C ARG A 159 29.17 11.56 -21.52
N ARG A 160 30.03 11.02 -20.64
CA ARG A 160 31.15 10.19 -21.07
C ARG A 160 30.61 8.89 -21.68
N ALA A 161 30.97 8.62 -22.92
CA ALA A 161 30.76 7.30 -23.52
C ALA A 161 31.83 6.34 -22.97
N GLY A 162 31.44 5.45 -22.08
CA GLY A 162 32.32 4.44 -21.48
C GLY A 162 31.49 3.30 -20.87
N THR A 163 31.98 2.07 -21.08
CA THR A 163 31.47 0.80 -20.50
C THR A 163 29.98 0.46 -20.70
N MET A 164 29.61 -0.79 -20.40
CA MET A 164 28.28 -1.37 -20.72
C MET A 164 27.35 -1.30 -19.51
N GLU A 165 27.27 -0.13 -18.88
CA GLU A 165 26.61 0.07 -17.60
C GLU A 165 25.15 0.55 -17.77
N GLY A 166 24.37 0.40 -16.69
CA GLY A 166 23.04 0.98 -16.57
C GLY A 166 23.09 2.50 -16.48
N TRP A 167 21.93 3.13 -16.23
CA TRP A 167 21.89 4.58 -16.07
C TRP A 167 22.74 4.99 -14.86
N ASP A 168 23.66 5.92 -15.10
CA ASP A 168 24.64 6.48 -14.16
C ASP A 168 25.43 5.43 -13.33
N GLY A 169 25.70 4.27 -13.92
CA GLY A 169 26.47 3.18 -13.28
C GLY A 169 25.63 2.23 -12.41
N TYR A 170 24.31 2.44 -12.34
CA TYR A 170 23.44 1.67 -11.46
C TYR A 170 23.01 0.33 -12.07
N GLY A 171 22.81 -0.66 -11.20
CA GLY A 171 22.49 -2.04 -11.54
C GLY A 171 22.31 -2.93 -10.30
N ALA A 172 22.10 -4.22 -10.50
CA ALA A 172 22.09 -5.18 -9.39
C ALA A 172 23.48 -5.25 -8.74
N GLY A 173 23.58 -4.90 -7.46
CA GLY A 173 24.86 -4.74 -6.74
C GLY A 173 25.42 -3.31 -6.75
N SER A 174 24.82 -2.39 -7.50
CA SER A 174 25.20 -0.98 -7.62
C SER A 174 23.91 -0.13 -7.60
N TRP A 175 23.29 0.03 -6.43
CA TRP A 175 22.10 0.86 -6.29
C TRP A 175 22.49 2.32 -5.97
N PRO A 176 21.65 3.32 -6.31
CA PRO A 176 21.93 4.71 -5.99
C PRO A 176 22.14 4.96 -4.49
N GLY A 177 23.08 5.84 -4.16
CA GLY A 177 23.33 6.28 -2.78
C GLY A 177 22.23 7.19 -2.22
N ALA A 178 22.45 7.71 -1.02
CA ALA A 178 21.55 8.69 -0.39
C ALA A 178 21.67 10.08 -1.03
N ASP A 179 22.86 10.41 -1.55
CA ASP A 179 23.23 11.62 -2.27
C ASP A 179 22.54 11.78 -3.64
N TRP A 180 22.10 10.66 -4.23
CA TRP A 180 21.24 10.66 -5.40
C TRP A 180 19.76 10.69 -5.02
N ARG A 181 18.93 11.47 -5.72
CA ARG A 181 17.45 11.43 -5.65
C ARG A 181 16.85 11.37 -7.07
N PRO A 182 15.64 10.80 -7.25
CA PRO A 182 14.97 10.80 -8.55
C PRO A 182 14.54 12.22 -8.96
N TYR A 183 14.50 12.46 -10.28
CA TYR A 183 14.05 13.70 -10.92
C TYR A 183 14.96 14.92 -10.71
N ALA A 184 14.83 15.92 -11.57
CA ALA A 184 15.61 17.16 -11.47
C ALA A 184 15.24 17.98 -10.22
N ASP A 185 16.11 18.91 -9.82
CA ASP A 185 15.85 19.89 -8.76
C ASP A 185 14.66 20.82 -9.06
N SER A 186 14.21 20.87 -10.32
CA SER A 186 13.00 21.56 -10.76
C SER A 186 11.71 20.80 -10.48
N SER A 187 11.77 19.48 -10.22
CA SER A 187 10.61 18.64 -9.94
C SER A 187 9.84 19.15 -8.72
N PRO A 188 8.49 19.10 -8.71
CA PRO A 188 7.67 19.37 -7.52
C PRO A 188 8.10 18.55 -6.30
N PHE A 189 8.60 17.33 -6.49
CA PHE A 189 9.05 16.47 -5.39
C PHE A 189 10.34 16.97 -4.74
N ASN A 190 11.21 17.65 -5.49
CA ASN A 190 12.53 18.10 -5.05
C ASN A 190 12.55 19.59 -4.65
N ARG A 191 11.42 20.30 -4.74
CA ARG A 191 11.24 21.64 -4.18
C ARG A 191 10.93 21.58 -2.69
N LEU A 192 11.44 22.54 -1.91
CA LEU A 192 11.03 22.73 -0.52
C LEU A 192 9.52 23.04 -0.39
N ALA A 193 8.99 22.75 0.79
CA ALA A 193 7.69 23.14 1.31
C ALA A 193 7.80 24.27 2.35
N ALA A 194 9.00 24.50 2.91
CA ALA A 194 9.28 25.64 3.79
C ALA A 194 8.91 26.98 3.10
N GLY A 195 8.27 27.88 3.86
CA GLY A 195 7.76 29.15 3.33
C GLY A 195 6.49 29.08 2.46
N GLY A 196 5.98 27.87 2.13
CA GLY A 196 4.75 27.72 1.34
C GLY A 196 3.50 28.25 2.04
N GLU A 197 2.60 28.87 1.27
CA GLU A 197 1.32 29.39 1.80
C GLU A 197 0.47 28.26 2.39
N VAL A 198 -0.06 28.46 3.59
CA VAL A 198 -0.92 27.49 4.28
C VAL A 198 -2.34 27.61 3.72
N HIS A 199 -2.91 26.49 3.26
CA HIS A 199 -4.27 26.46 2.71
C HIS A 199 -5.28 27.00 3.74
N PRO A 200 -6.18 27.94 3.41
CA PRO A 200 -7.07 28.55 4.40
C PRO A 200 -7.96 27.57 5.18
N ASN A 201 -8.32 26.43 4.57
CA ASN A 201 -9.11 25.37 5.21
C ASN A 201 -8.25 24.25 5.82
N SER A 202 -6.92 24.41 5.87
CA SER A 202 -5.92 23.43 6.32
C SER A 202 -6.34 22.69 7.58
N ALA A 203 -6.71 23.41 8.65
CA ALA A 203 -7.08 22.81 9.93
C ALA A 203 -8.32 21.88 9.86
N ALA A 204 -9.26 22.12 8.93
CA ALA A 204 -10.40 21.23 8.74
C ALA A 204 -10.03 19.99 7.92
N ILE A 205 -9.13 20.14 6.95
CA ILE A 205 -8.61 19.03 6.13
C ILE A 205 -7.70 18.12 6.97
N VAL A 206 -6.87 18.69 7.85
CA VAL A 206 -6.06 17.96 8.83
C VAL A 206 -6.93 17.14 9.79
N ARG A 207 -7.96 17.77 10.40
CA ARG A 207 -8.95 17.05 11.22
C ARG A 207 -9.67 15.94 10.44
N LYS A 208 -9.92 16.14 9.14
CA LYS A 208 -10.53 15.14 8.26
C LYS A 208 -9.61 13.96 7.99
N VAL A 209 -8.34 14.20 7.68
CA VAL A 209 -7.32 13.17 7.42
C VAL A 209 -7.04 12.35 8.68
N LEU A 210 -6.75 13.01 9.81
CA LEU A 210 -6.50 12.34 11.09
C LEU A 210 -7.77 11.65 11.65
N GLY A 211 -8.95 12.12 11.25
CA GLY A 211 -10.24 11.47 11.51
C GLY A 211 -10.49 10.18 10.71
N TRP A 212 -9.69 9.87 9.69
CA TRP A 212 -9.60 8.54 9.09
C TRP A 212 -8.62 7.64 9.84
N GLY A 213 -7.51 8.21 10.30
CA GLY A 213 -6.54 7.59 11.21
C GLY A 213 -5.27 8.43 11.36
N GLN A 214 -4.53 8.19 12.43
CA GLN A 214 -3.15 8.64 12.58
C GLN A 214 -2.25 8.01 11.48
N PRO A 215 -1.04 8.56 11.22
CA PRO A 215 -0.06 7.93 10.33
C PRO A 215 0.13 6.44 10.62
N ALA A 216 0.01 5.62 9.59
CA ALA A 216 0.16 4.19 9.69
C ALA A 216 1.63 3.80 9.86
N ASN A 217 1.89 2.74 10.64
CA ASN A 217 3.22 2.20 10.77
C ASN A 217 3.74 1.71 9.42
N MET A 218 4.96 2.10 9.06
CA MET A 218 5.64 1.58 7.87
C MET A 218 6.26 0.21 8.19
N VAL A 219 6.44 -0.65 7.17
CA VAL A 219 6.87 -2.05 7.36
C VAL A 219 7.95 -2.43 6.36
N ALA A 220 9.12 -2.84 6.86
CA ALA A 220 10.20 -3.44 6.06
C ALA A 220 10.08 -4.97 6.02
N GLY A 221 10.70 -5.62 5.02
CA GLY A 221 10.66 -7.08 4.84
C GLY A 221 9.35 -7.63 4.27
N GLY A 222 8.38 -6.77 3.92
CA GLY A 222 7.09 -7.15 3.34
C GLY A 222 7.14 -7.70 1.92
N SER A 223 8.29 -7.59 1.24
CA SER A 223 8.45 -7.94 -0.18
C SER A 223 8.09 -9.41 -0.49
N GLY A 224 7.49 -9.64 -1.66
CA GLY A 224 7.08 -10.99 -2.08
C GLY A 224 5.84 -11.56 -1.35
N THR A 225 5.24 -10.81 -0.41
CA THR A 225 4.00 -11.20 0.28
C THR A 225 2.76 -10.58 -0.39
N SER A 226 1.56 -11.07 -0.06
CA SER A 226 0.30 -10.45 -0.51
C SER A 226 0.00 -9.08 0.10
N SER A 227 0.95 -8.49 0.84
CA SER A 227 0.92 -7.15 1.42
C SER A 227 2.03 -6.25 0.88
N ASP A 228 2.76 -6.73 -0.13
CA ASP A 228 3.77 -5.98 -0.87
C ASP A 228 3.09 -5.01 -1.86
N TYR A 229 2.81 -3.80 -1.38
CA TYR A 229 2.18 -2.72 -2.15
C TYR A 229 3.15 -1.58 -2.50
N GLY A 230 4.44 -1.72 -2.16
CA GLY A 230 5.45 -0.72 -2.51
C GLY A 230 5.84 -0.80 -3.99
N HIS A 231 6.67 0.15 -4.43
CA HIS A 231 7.15 0.20 -5.80
C HIS A 231 8.58 -0.39 -5.88
N PRO A 232 8.79 -1.55 -6.53
CA PRO A 232 10.13 -2.10 -6.74
C PRO A 232 10.77 -1.54 -8.02
N THR A 233 11.98 -1.03 -7.87
CA THR A 233 12.74 -0.34 -8.93
C THR A 233 13.89 -1.21 -9.42
N TYR A 234 14.07 -1.26 -10.74
CA TYR A 234 15.11 -2.07 -11.37
C TYR A 234 15.94 -1.25 -12.37
N TRP A 235 17.23 -1.12 -12.08
CA TRP A 235 18.22 -0.46 -12.92
C TRP A 235 18.71 -1.43 -14.01
N SER A 236 18.16 -1.33 -15.22
CA SER A 236 18.43 -2.31 -16.28
C SER A 236 19.73 -2.04 -17.02
N GLN A 237 20.39 -3.11 -17.43
CA GLN A 237 21.66 -3.10 -18.14
C GLN A 237 21.43 -3.25 -19.65
N PRO A 238 22.35 -2.78 -20.52
CA PRO A 238 22.28 -3.02 -21.98
C PRO A 238 22.23 -4.52 -22.36
N THR A 239 22.74 -5.39 -21.47
CA THR A 239 22.79 -6.86 -21.65
C THR A 239 21.55 -7.61 -21.14
N ASP A 240 20.60 -6.94 -20.50
CA ASP A 240 19.41 -7.59 -19.95
C ASP A 240 18.46 -8.11 -21.05
N PRO A 241 17.68 -9.18 -20.79
CA PRO A 241 16.72 -9.68 -21.77
C PRO A 241 15.69 -8.63 -22.18
N LEU A 242 15.42 -8.56 -23.48
CA LEU A 242 14.45 -7.62 -24.04
C LEU A 242 13.01 -8.11 -23.86
N PHE A 243 12.18 -7.26 -23.27
CA PHE A 243 10.74 -7.49 -23.12
C PHE A 243 9.95 -6.52 -24.00
N THR A 244 9.03 -7.07 -24.81
CA THR A 244 7.98 -6.31 -25.48
C THR A 244 6.89 -5.97 -24.47
N LEU A 245 6.56 -4.69 -24.35
CA LEU A 245 5.59 -4.16 -23.41
C LEU A 245 4.16 -4.35 -23.94
N ARG A 246 3.27 -4.90 -23.11
CA ARG A 246 1.88 -5.19 -23.48
C ARG A 246 0.88 -4.75 -22.40
N ALA A 247 0.23 -3.62 -22.64
CA ALA A 247 -0.93 -3.21 -21.87
C ALA A 247 -2.12 -4.18 -22.12
N THR A 248 -2.93 -4.41 -21.10
CA THR A 248 -4.19 -5.17 -21.16
C THR A 248 -5.41 -4.34 -20.78
N GLY A 249 -5.21 -3.08 -20.37
CA GLY A 249 -6.25 -2.10 -20.08
C GLY A 249 -6.62 -1.23 -21.28
N THR A 250 -6.70 0.08 -21.05
CA THR A 250 -6.94 1.12 -22.06
C THR A 250 -5.79 1.25 -23.08
N PRO A 251 -5.99 1.93 -24.23
CA PRO A 251 -4.91 2.31 -25.13
C PRO A 251 -3.78 3.01 -24.36
N ASN A 252 -2.54 2.61 -24.65
CA ASN A 252 -1.39 2.91 -23.81
C ASN A 252 -0.17 3.29 -24.68
N ALA A 253 0.52 4.37 -24.32
CA ALA A 253 1.56 4.97 -25.17
C ALA A 253 2.85 4.14 -25.28
N ILE A 254 3.14 3.26 -24.32
CA ILE A 254 4.33 2.38 -24.34
C ILE A 254 4.02 0.97 -24.88
N GLN A 255 2.79 0.74 -25.37
CA GLN A 255 2.38 -0.52 -26.01
C GLN A 255 3.30 -0.89 -27.18
N GLY A 256 3.83 -2.11 -27.17
CA GLY A 256 4.70 -2.64 -28.23
C GLY A 256 6.15 -2.15 -28.18
N THR A 257 6.49 -1.19 -27.32
CA THR A 257 7.89 -0.80 -27.06
C THR A 257 8.67 -2.00 -26.53
N ARG A 258 9.97 -2.08 -26.84
CA ARG A 258 10.89 -3.10 -26.30
C ARG A 258 11.92 -2.44 -25.40
N ILE A 259 12.10 -2.96 -24.18
CA ILE A 259 13.10 -2.46 -23.22
C ILE A 259 13.90 -3.61 -22.61
N PRO A 260 15.17 -3.38 -22.21
CA PRO A 260 15.90 -4.27 -21.31
C PRO A 260 15.28 -4.25 -19.91
N ILE A 261 15.09 -5.43 -19.31
CA ILE A 261 14.62 -5.60 -17.92
C ILE A 261 15.41 -6.75 -17.28
N PRO A 262 15.98 -6.59 -16.07
CA PRO A 262 16.73 -7.66 -15.41
C PRO A 262 15.88 -8.90 -15.24
N ASP A 263 16.42 -10.09 -15.54
CA ASP A 263 15.53 -11.25 -15.64
C ASP A 263 14.93 -11.68 -14.29
N ALA A 264 15.65 -11.42 -13.21
CA ALA A 264 15.19 -11.62 -11.83
C ALA A 264 14.16 -10.57 -11.36
N ALA A 265 13.95 -9.49 -12.10
CA ALA A 265 13.00 -8.43 -11.74
C ALA A 265 11.55 -8.97 -11.71
N ARG A 266 10.77 -8.51 -10.74
CA ARG A 266 9.34 -8.84 -10.63
C ARG A 266 8.55 -7.71 -10.01
N ALA A 267 7.26 -7.67 -10.29
CA ALA A 267 6.35 -6.75 -9.63
C ALA A 267 6.16 -7.10 -8.15
N ALA A 268 5.70 -6.10 -7.40
CA ALA A 268 5.27 -6.23 -6.02
C ALA A 268 4.18 -7.32 -5.90
N ALA A 269 4.28 -8.19 -4.90
CA ALA A 269 3.41 -9.38 -4.80
C ALA A 269 2.01 -9.10 -4.20
N GLY A 270 1.69 -7.85 -3.87
CA GLY A 270 0.37 -7.38 -3.48
C GLY A 270 -0.62 -7.31 -4.64
N GLY A 271 -1.80 -6.73 -4.37
CA GLY A 271 -2.91 -6.71 -5.33
C GLY A 271 -2.69 -5.83 -6.57
N ASP A 272 -1.87 -4.79 -6.43
CA ASP A 272 -1.70 -3.73 -7.42
C ASP A 272 -0.50 -3.96 -8.34
N GLY A 273 0.41 -4.87 -8.00
CA GLY A 273 1.44 -5.38 -8.91
C GLY A 273 2.30 -4.30 -9.57
N HIS A 274 2.74 -3.30 -8.80
CA HIS A 274 3.64 -2.24 -9.27
C HIS A 274 5.00 -2.81 -9.66
N MET A 275 5.60 -2.23 -10.69
CA MET A 275 6.98 -2.50 -11.11
C MET A 275 7.53 -1.27 -11.84
N THR A 276 8.79 -0.95 -11.58
CA THR A 276 9.50 0.17 -12.21
C THR A 276 10.83 -0.30 -12.79
N VAL A 277 11.14 0.13 -14.01
CA VAL A 277 12.40 -0.19 -14.68
C VAL A 277 13.01 1.11 -15.18
N VAL A 278 14.17 1.49 -14.64
CA VAL A 278 14.96 2.60 -15.21
C VAL A 278 15.96 2.01 -16.19
N THR A 279 15.92 2.50 -17.42
CA THR A 279 16.73 2.00 -18.54
C THR A 279 18.01 2.82 -18.73
N PRO A 280 19.08 2.28 -19.36
CA PRO A 280 20.35 3.02 -19.59
C PRO A 280 20.19 4.35 -20.32
N ALA A 281 19.11 4.48 -21.10
CA ALA A 281 18.73 5.68 -21.85
C ALA A 281 18.06 6.79 -21.00
N GLY A 282 17.97 6.64 -19.67
CA GLY A 282 17.39 7.65 -18.78
C GLY A 282 15.86 7.67 -18.72
N TRP A 283 15.20 6.58 -19.10
CA TRP A 283 13.74 6.45 -18.99
C TRP A 283 13.37 5.53 -17.84
N GLU A 284 12.64 6.07 -16.87
CA GLU A 284 11.82 5.31 -15.93
C GLU A 284 10.58 4.78 -16.68
N TYR A 285 10.35 3.48 -16.60
CA TYR A 285 9.16 2.81 -17.13
C TYR A 285 8.36 2.21 -15.98
N ASP A 286 7.11 2.65 -15.85
CA ASP A 286 6.24 2.31 -14.74
C ASP A 286 5.08 1.43 -15.18
N PHE A 287 4.77 0.42 -14.37
CA PHE A 287 3.74 -0.56 -14.65
C PHE A 287 2.83 -0.78 -13.44
N TRP A 288 1.53 -0.75 -13.67
CA TRP A 288 0.48 -1.15 -12.72
C TRP A 288 -0.16 -2.47 -13.15
N GLN A 289 -0.39 -3.35 -12.17
CA GLN A 289 -0.89 -4.72 -12.32
C GLN A 289 -0.13 -5.52 -13.38
N VAL A 290 1.19 -5.66 -13.22
CA VAL A 290 1.96 -6.63 -14.00
C VAL A 290 1.39 -8.03 -13.75
N SER A 291 0.82 -8.62 -14.80
CA SER A 291 0.14 -9.91 -14.78
C SER A 291 1.02 -11.05 -15.31
N SER A 292 2.13 -10.73 -15.98
CA SER A 292 3.11 -11.70 -16.47
C SER A 292 4.44 -11.03 -16.83
N LYS A 293 5.55 -11.51 -16.26
CA LYS A 293 6.90 -11.42 -16.86
C LYS A 293 7.46 -12.85 -17.01
N PRO A 294 7.75 -13.32 -18.24
CA PRO A 294 8.53 -14.56 -18.44
C PRO A 294 10.00 -14.38 -18.03
N ALA A 295 10.73 -15.49 -17.96
CA ALA A 295 12.19 -15.52 -17.85
C ALA A 295 12.83 -15.57 -19.25
N GLY A 296 14.03 -15.02 -19.40
CA GLY A 296 14.80 -14.98 -20.66
C GLY A 296 14.28 -13.97 -21.71
N GLY A 297 13.49 -12.98 -21.31
CA GLY A 297 12.85 -12.03 -22.24
C GLY A 297 11.45 -12.46 -22.68
N GLY A 298 10.85 -11.73 -23.62
CA GLY A 298 9.54 -12.06 -24.20
C GLY A 298 8.52 -10.93 -24.06
N THR A 299 7.37 -11.18 -23.42
CA THR A 299 6.29 -10.19 -23.27
C THR A 299 5.98 -9.89 -21.81
N LEU A 300 6.25 -8.65 -21.38
CA LEU A 300 5.78 -8.13 -20.09
C LEU A 300 4.33 -7.65 -20.27
N SER A 301 3.37 -8.24 -19.55
CA SER A 301 1.95 -7.85 -19.60
C SER A 301 1.51 -7.14 -18.32
N PHE A 302 0.82 -6.00 -18.45
CA PHE A 302 0.41 -5.11 -17.36
C PHE A 302 -0.94 -4.43 -17.68
N SER A 303 -1.65 -3.87 -16.71
CA SER A 303 -2.93 -3.18 -16.98
C SER A 303 -2.72 -1.79 -17.59
N ILE A 304 -1.96 -0.93 -16.91
CA ILE A 304 -1.66 0.46 -17.28
C ILE A 304 -0.18 0.72 -16.97
N GLY A 305 0.46 1.65 -17.67
CA GLY A 305 1.85 2.03 -17.45
C GLY A 305 2.28 3.23 -18.29
N GLY A 306 3.43 3.80 -17.99
CA GLY A 306 3.95 5.02 -18.61
C GLY A 306 5.47 5.01 -18.71
N ARG A 307 6.03 6.08 -19.26
CA ARG A 307 7.47 6.33 -19.18
C ARG A 307 7.75 7.82 -19.02
N ILE A 308 8.75 8.14 -18.21
CA ILE A 308 9.15 9.51 -17.88
C ILE A 308 10.69 9.58 -17.87
N PRO A 309 11.30 10.75 -18.10
CA PRO A 309 12.74 10.92 -17.88
C PRO A 309 13.03 10.79 -16.38
N ILE A 310 14.02 9.99 -16.01
CA ILE A 310 14.44 9.84 -14.60
C ILE A 310 15.08 11.12 -14.04
N ASP A 311 15.56 11.99 -14.93
CA ASP A 311 16.02 13.37 -14.72
C ASP A 311 14.94 14.42 -15.03
N GLY A 312 13.67 14.00 -15.13
CA GLY A 312 12.53 14.84 -15.50
C GLY A 312 11.87 15.58 -14.32
N ASP A 313 10.55 15.75 -14.40
CA ASP A 313 9.72 16.34 -13.34
C ASP A 313 9.05 15.31 -12.41
N GLY A 314 9.08 14.03 -12.77
CA GLY A 314 8.42 12.94 -12.05
C GLY A 314 6.93 12.78 -12.36
N LEU A 315 6.42 13.39 -13.44
CA LEU A 315 5.00 13.41 -13.78
C LEU A 315 4.67 12.63 -15.06
N ASP A 316 3.46 12.06 -15.09
CA ASP A 316 2.88 11.25 -16.16
C ASP A 316 3.33 9.77 -16.25
N GLY A 317 3.85 9.20 -15.15
CA GLY A 317 4.25 7.78 -15.04
C GLY A 317 3.12 6.75 -15.16
N LYS A 318 1.86 7.18 -15.03
CA LYS A 318 0.61 6.40 -15.20
C LYS A 318 0.35 5.20 -14.28
N ALA A 319 1.32 4.70 -13.51
CA ALA A 319 1.10 3.53 -12.65
C ALA A 319 0.41 3.89 -11.32
N THR A 320 0.72 5.05 -10.74
CA THR A 320 0.02 5.63 -9.59
C THR A 320 -1.27 6.35 -10.05
N ALA A 321 -2.28 6.45 -9.19
CA ALA A 321 -3.56 7.07 -9.55
C ALA A 321 -3.50 8.59 -9.79
N SER A 322 -2.49 9.26 -9.25
CA SER A 322 -2.12 10.67 -9.50
C SER A 322 -1.37 10.89 -10.83
N LEU A 323 -0.89 9.81 -11.45
CA LEU A 323 0.11 9.74 -12.52
C LEU A 323 1.50 10.28 -12.14
N PHE A 324 1.85 10.33 -10.85
CA PHE A 324 3.26 10.45 -10.46
C PHE A 324 4.05 9.23 -10.96
N GLY A 325 5.34 9.43 -11.22
CA GLY A 325 6.30 8.33 -11.34
C GLY A 325 6.32 7.49 -10.07
N ASN A 326 6.58 6.19 -10.18
CA ASN A 326 6.60 5.31 -9.02
C ASN A 326 7.77 5.64 -8.06
N LEU A 327 8.87 6.20 -8.55
CA LEU A 327 9.96 6.70 -7.72
C LEU A 327 9.63 8.02 -6.97
N ALA A 328 8.53 8.70 -7.29
CA ALA A 328 8.15 9.95 -6.64
C ALA A 328 7.78 9.76 -5.16
N GLY A 329 8.68 10.16 -4.26
CA GLY A 329 8.40 10.24 -2.84
C GLY A 329 8.45 8.92 -2.07
N ILE A 330 8.93 7.82 -2.66
CA ILE A 330 9.20 6.59 -1.93
C ILE A 330 10.48 6.76 -1.11
N ILE A 331 10.44 6.43 0.19
CA ILE A 331 11.61 6.50 1.06
C ILE A 331 12.50 5.28 0.81
N ARG A 332 13.78 5.50 0.51
CA ARG A 332 14.74 4.45 0.16
C ARG A 332 15.60 4.02 1.34
N ALA A 333 16.20 2.83 1.25
CA ALA A 333 17.07 2.31 2.29
C ALA A 333 18.35 3.15 2.54
N PRO A 334 19.04 3.67 1.51
CA PRO A 334 20.22 4.52 1.70
C PRO A 334 19.92 5.82 2.46
N GLU A 335 18.78 6.45 2.17
CA GLU A 335 18.32 7.69 2.84
C GLU A 335 18.11 7.47 4.34
N MET A 336 17.40 6.39 4.69
CA MET A 336 17.21 6.00 6.09
C MET A 336 18.53 5.70 6.80
N ALA A 337 19.50 5.11 6.10
CA ALA A 337 20.83 4.80 6.64
C ALA A 337 21.74 6.03 6.78
N ALA A 338 21.63 7.01 5.90
CA ALA A 338 22.32 8.31 6.01
C ALA A 338 21.67 9.22 7.08
N GLY A 339 20.35 9.10 7.24
CA GLY A 339 19.55 9.94 8.14
C GLY A 339 18.91 11.16 7.45
N GLU A 340 18.97 11.24 6.12
CA GLU A 340 18.58 12.38 5.29
C GLU A 340 17.67 11.91 4.14
N ILE A 341 16.55 12.61 3.88
CA ILE A 341 15.61 12.35 2.76
C ILE A 341 15.29 13.68 2.09
N ASP A 342 15.94 13.95 0.96
CA ASP A 342 15.92 15.25 0.29
C ASP A 342 14.80 15.41 -0.75
N HIS A 343 13.60 14.90 -0.45
CA HIS A 343 12.43 15.04 -1.32
C HIS A 343 11.09 14.95 -0.55
N ALA A 344 10.01 15.39 -1.19
CA ALA A 344 8.65 15.28 -0.68
C ALA A 344 8.19 13.81 -0.68
N LEU A 345 7.50 13.39 0.37
CA LEU A 345 7.10 11.98 0.56
C LEU A 345 5.81 11.61 -0.19
N PHE A 346 5.68 10.34 -0.58
CA PHE A 346 4.45 9.80 -1.17
C PHE A 346 3.44 9.46 -0.07
N ILE A 347 2.33 10.20 -0.04
CA ILE A 347 1.26 10.02 0.94
C ILE A 347 0.10 9.24 0.30
N VAL A 348 -0.25 8.11 0.91
CA VAL A 348 -1.53 7.42 0.66
C VAL A 348 -2.56 7.94 1.67
N LEU A 349 -3.77 8.25 1.23
CA LEU A 349 -4.92 8.54 2.12
C LEU A 349 -6.10 7.59 1.82
N LYS A 350 -7.12 7.59 2.67
CA LYS A 350 -8.27 6.65 2.55
C LYS A 350 -9.06 6.81 1.25
N CYS A 351 -9.33 8.05 0.86
CA CYS A 351 -10.09 8.45 -0.33
C CYS A 351 -9.84 9.93 -0.61
N SER A 352 -10.23 10.41 -1.78
CA SER A 352 -10.07 11.81 -2.22
C SER A 352 -11.40 12.51 -2.45
N SER A 353 -11.48 13.84 -2.29
CA SER A 353 -12.70 14.59 -2.62
C SER A 353 -13.10 14.42 -4.08
N ALA A 354 -14.41 14.40 -4.36
CA ALA A 354 -15.00 14.41 -5.68
C ALA A 354 -15.25 15.83 -6.25
N THR A 355 -14.84 16.89 -5.55
CA THR A 355 -15.26 18.27 -5.80
C THR A 355 -14.11 19.25 -5.95
N THR A 356 -14.39 20.45 -6.48
CA THR A 356 -13.46 21.58 -6.55
C THR A 356 -13.44 22.44 -5.29
N ALA A 357 -14.06 22.01 -4.19
CA ALA A 357 -14.16 22.78 -2.94
C ALA A 357 -12.80 23.10 -2.27
N PHE A 358 -11.73 22.45 -2.72
CA PHE A 358 -10.35 22.77 -2.33
C PHE A 358 -9.80 24.05 -3.01
N GLY A 359 -10.39 24.51 -4.12
CA GLY A 359 -9.92 25.70 -4.84
C GLY A 359 -8.58 25.49 -5.56
N HIS A 360 -7.76 26.55 -5.67
CA HIS A 360 -6.37 26.53 -6.16
C HIS A 360 -6.11 25.67 -7.42
N GLY A 361 -6.97 25.78 -8.44
CA GLY A 361 -6.82 25.03 -9.70
C GLY A 361 -7.23 23.55 -9.64
N THR A 362 -7.94 23.10 -8.60
CA THR A 362 -8.46 21.73 -8.49
C THR A 362 -9.40 21.40 -9.65
N VAL A 363 -9.15 20.27 -10.32
CA VAL A 363 -9.93 19.75 -11.46
C VAL A 363 -10.73 18.54 -11.01
N VAL A 364 -11.99 18.43 -11.48
CA VAL A 364 -12.82 17.22 -11.26
C VAL A 364 -12.35 16.12 -12.22
N GLY A 365 -12.04 14.94 -11.71
CA GLY A 365 -11.65 13.80 -12.55
C GLY A 365 -12.80 13.24 -13.39
N PRO A 366 -12.48 12.48 -14.45
CA PRO A 366 -13.44 11.71 -15.24
C PRO A 366 -14.48 10.93 -14.41
N ALA A 367 -15.67 10.72 -14.99
CA ALA A 367 -16.83 10.18 -14.30
C ALA A 367 -16.55 8.90 -13.50
N GLY A 368 -16.56 9.02 -12.17
CA GLY A 368 -16.30 7.92 -11.22
C GLY A 368 -15.01 8.10 -10.40
N GLN A 369 -14.08 8.95 -10.85
CA GLN A 369 -12.85 9.30 -10.16
C GLN A 369 -13.04 10.43 -9.14
N SER A 370 -11.98 10.73 -8.39
CA SER A 370 -11.87 11.93 -7.54
C SER A 370 -11.48 13.18 -8.33
N ALA A 371 -11.54 14.33 -7.66
CA ALA A 371 -10.79 15.51 -8.05
C ALA A 371 -9.29 15.36 -7.79
N TYR A 372 -8.50 16.21 -8.44
CA TYR A 372 -7.04 16.30 -8.33
C TYR A 372 -6.57 17.75 -8.51
N VAL A 373 -5.37 18.05 -8.05
CA VAL A 373 -4.71 19.37 -8.17
C VAL A 373 -3.22 19.16 -8.43
N TRP A 374 -2.54 20.11 -9.08
CA TRP A 374 -1.14 19.96 -9.44
C TRP A 374 -0.25 19.77 -8.18
N PRO A 375 0.74 18.86 -8.16
CA PRO A 375 1.33 18.13 -9.30
C PRO A 375 0.51 16.99 -9.91
N ALA A 376 -0.56 16.50 -9.26
CA ALA A 376 -1.34 15.40 -9.82
C ALA A 376 -2.10 15.85 -11.08
N THR A 377 -2.24 14.93 -12.04
CA THR A 377 -2.89 15.17 -13.34
C THR A 377 -4.11 14.25 -13.57
N HIS A 378 -4.49 13.46 -12.57
CA HIS A 378 -5.56 12.47 -12.64
C HIS A 378 -6.12 12.13 -11.24
N GLY A 379 -7.34 11.57 -11.20
CA GLY A 379 -8.05 11.23 -9.98
C GLY A 379 -7.98 9.75 -9.60
N ALA A 380 -8.20 9.46 -8.31
CA ALA A 380 -8.20 8.12 -7.73
C ALA A 380 -9.58 7.72 -7.22
N SER A 381 -9.66 6.84 -6.20
CA SER A 381 -10.93 6.47 -5.58
C SER A 381 -11.52 7.63 -4.78
N ARG A 382 -12.60 8.22 -5.28
CA ARG A 382 -13.33 9.29 -4.58
C ARG A 382 -13.98 8.80 -3.28
N CYS A 383 -14.14 9.72 -2.33
CA CYS A 383 -14.86 9.46 -1.09
C CYS A 383 -16.36 9.18 -1.34
N PRO A 384 -17.00 8.40 -0.45
CA PRO A 384 -18.46 8.44 -0.31
C PRO A 384 -18.93 9.87 -0.05
N ALA A 385 -20.10 10.29 -0.57
CA ALA A 385 -20.56 11.68 -0.44
C ALA A 385 -20.64 12.19 1.02
N ALA A 386 -21.05 11.34 1.96
CA ALA A 386 -21.07 11.66 3.40
C ALA A 386 -19.67 11.78 4.04
N GLU A 387 -18.62 11.43 3.31
CA GLU A 387 -17.22 11.56 3.71
C GLU A 387 -16.43 12.57 2.84
N ASP A 388 -17.04 13.24 1.86
CA ASP A 388 -16.31 14.09 0.92
C ASP A 388 -15.92 15.46 1.52
N VAL A 389 -16.71 15.95 2.48
CA VAL A 389 -16.49 17.25 3.13
C VAL A 389 -15.11 17.32 3.79
N ASN A 390 -14.35 18.34 3.40
CA ASN A 390 -12.95 18.60 3.78
C ASN A 390 -11.95 17.47 3.41
N ALA A 391 -12.30 16.51 2.56
CA ALA A 391 -11.31 15.60 1.99
C ALA A 391 -10.40 16.38 1.02
N PRO A 392 -9.08 16.12 1.00
CA PRO A 392 -8.20 16.71 -0.01
C PRO A 392 -8.44 16.08 -1.41
N PRO A 393 -8.11 16.79 -2.50
CA PRO A 393 -7.93 16.20 -3.83
C PRO A 393 -6.56 15.50 -3.94
N LEU A 394 -6.38 14.58 -4.91
CA LEU A 394 -5.05 14.06 -5.25
C LEU A 394 -4.09 15.20 -5.59
N GLY A 395 -2.81 15.08 -5.23
CA GLY A 395 -1.79 16.11 -5.40
C GLY A 395 -1.83 17.23 -4.36
N ALA A 396 -2.75 17.22 -3.39
CA ALA A 396 -2.64 18.10 -2.22
C ALA A 396 -1.34 17.82 -1.45
N ARG A 397 -0.63 18.89 -1.04
CA ARG A 397 0.63 18.82 -0.29
C ARG A 397 0.36 18.98 1.20
N LEU A 398 0.75 17.99 1.99
CA LEU A 398 0.76 18.04 3.46
C LEU A 398 2.18 18.33 3.95
N GLN A 399 2.32 19.03 5.07
CA GLN A 399 3.61 19.39 5.67
C GLN A 399 3.51 19.33 7.20
N LEU A 400 4.60 18.95 7.86
CA LEU A 400 4.78 19.09 9.30
C LEU A 400 5.31 20.50 9.61
N ALA A 401 4.55 21.31 10.33
CA ALA A 401 4.90 22.67 10.72
C ALA A 401 5.78 22.68 11.99
N MET A 402 6.91 21.98 11.93
CA MET A 402 7.93 21.96 13.00
C MET A 402 9.26 22.47 12.44
N SER A 403 10.02 23.15 13.30
CA SER A 403 11.44 23.47 13.07
C SER A 403 12.34 22.27 13.37
N ASP A 404 13.59 22.33 12.88
CA ASP A 404 14.57 21.27 13.12
C ASP A 404 14.92 21.13 14.60
N ASP A 405 14.96 22.24 15.36
CA ASP A 405 15.11 22.23 16.82
C ASP A 405 13.93 21.53 17.51
N GLU A 406 12.68 21.79 17.09
CA GLU A 406 11.50 21.11 17.62
C GLU A 406 11.52 19.60 17.32
N ILE A 407 12.02 19.18 16.15
CA ILE A 407 12.16 17.77 15.77
C ILE A 407 13.33 17.12 16.54
N ALA A 408 14.45 17.82 16.69
CA ALA A 408 15.61 17.38 17.46
C ALA A 408 15.26 17.22 18.95
N ALA A 409 14.40 18.08 19.51
CA ALA A 409 13.92 18.01 20.89
C ALA A 409 12.89 16.89 21.17
N LEU A 410 12.35 16.22 20.14
CA LEU A 410 11.43 15.09 20.36
C LEU A 410 12.15 13.89 21.00
N ASP A 411 11.52 13.28 22.00
CA ASP A 411 11.89 11.96 22.54
C ASP A 411 11.41 10.83 21.60
N VAL A 412 12.02 10.77 20.41
CA VAL A 412 11.78 9.74 19.38
C VAL A 412 13.11 9.29 18.76
N PRO A 413 13.21 8.04 18.24
CA PRO A 413 14.43 7.55 17.61
C PRO A 413 14.86 8.37 16.38
N GLN A 414 16.17 8.39 16.10
CA GLN A 414 16.76 9.20 15.01
C GLN A 414 16.13 8.92 13.64
N TRP A 415 15.85 7.66 13.31
CA TRP A 415 15.19 7.29 12.05
C TRP A 415 13.81 7.97 11.87
N LYS A 416 13.12 8.30 12.98
CA LYS A 416 11.85 9.02 12.91
C LYS A 416 12.10 10.51 12.66
N LYS A 417 13.14 11.08 13.26
CA LYS A 417 13.55 12.49 13.04
C LYS A 417 13.87 12.74 11.57
N THR A 418 14.56 11.82 10.90
CA THR A 418 14.76 11.82 9.44
C THR A 418 13.44 11.97 8.66
N ILE A 419 12.45 11.12 8.91
CA ILE A 419 11.14 11.17 8.22
C ILE A 419 10.35 12.46 8.57
N LEU A 420 10.44 12.93 9.82
CA LEU A 420 9.77 14.17 10.25
C LEU A 420 10.42 15.41 9.65
N THR A 421 11.75 15.42 9.51
CA THR A 421 12.51 16.50 8.85
C THR A 421 12.15 16.58 7.37
N ALA A 422 12.07 15.45 6.67
CA ALA A 422 11.57 15.40 5.29
C ALA A 422 10.14 15.95 5.17
N LEU A 423 9.24 15.58 6.08
CA LEU A 423 7.87 16.12 6.14
C LEU A 423 7.81 17.60 6.52
N ALA A 424 8.82 18.17 7.17
CA ALA A 424 8.91 19.59 7.47
C ALA A 424 9.50 20.38 6.29
N HIS A 425 10.65 19.93 5.75
CA HIS A 425 11.39 20.59 4.69
C HIS A 425 10.69 20.50 3.34
N TYR A 426 10.20 19.31 2.98
CA TYR A 426 9.59 19.00 1.67
C TYR A 426 8.12 18.55 1.77
N GLY A 427 7.64 18.17 2.95
CA GLY A 427 6.27 17.67 3.10
C GLY A 427 6.04 16.35 2.39
N GLY A 428 4.80 16.12 1.95
CA GLY A 428 4.45 14.99 1.11
C GLY A 428 3.19 15.25 0.29
N TYR A 429 3.13 14.61 -0.87
CA TYR A 429 2.01 14.74 -1.80
C TYR A 429 1.07 13.54 -1.69
N PHE A 430 -0.23 13.81 -1.61
CA PHE A 430 -1.27 12.79 -1.69
C PHE A 430 -1.26 12.15 -3.09
N GLY A 431 -0.66 10.96 -3.20
CA GLY A 431 -0.35 10.29 -4.47
C GLY A 431 -1.27 9.13 -4.86
N ASP A 432 -1.85 8.41 -3.89
CA ASP A 432 -2.85 7.36 -4.16
C ASP A 432 -3.83 7.13 -2.99
N THR A 433 -4.91 6.38 -3.25
CA THR A 433 -6.00 6.09 -2.30
C THR A 433 -6.02 4.65 -1.84
N GLY A 434 -5.91 4.40 -0.53
CA GLY A 434 -5.89 3.04 0.01
C GLY A 434 -6.00 2.93 1.53
N GLY A 435 -6.03 1.67 1.99
CA GLY A 435 -5.91 1.32 3.41
C GLY A 435 -6.99 1.92 4.32
N SER A 436 -6.55 2.40 5.49
CA SER A 436 -7.37 3.07 6.50
C SER A 436 -7.32 4.59 6.41
N GLY A 437 -6.31 5.16 5.75
CA GLY A 437 -5.96 6.57 5.90
C GLY A 437 -4.50 6.82 5.57
N PHE A 438 -3.88 7.67 6.38
CA PHE A 438 -2.55 8.26 6.20
C PHE A 438 -1.43 7.21 6.23
N GLY A 439 -0.88 6.87 5.07
CA GLY A 439 0.31 6.02 4.93
C GLY A 439 1.44 6.76 4.24
N LEU A 440 2.69 6.48 4.65
CA LEU A 440 3.91 6.81 3.92
C LEU A 440 4.43 5.52 3.25
N MET A 441 5.21 5.66 2.18
CA MET A 441 5.72 4.52 1.40
C MET A 441 7.25 4.41 1.49
N PHE A 442 7.76 3.23 1.86
CA PHE A 442 9.13 2.83 1.56
C PHE A 442 9.21 2.28 0.12
N GLU A 443 10.38 2.33 -0.51
CA GLU A 443 10.67 1.47 -1.66
C GLU A 443 10.35 0.00 -1.32
N SER A 444 9.87 -0.79 -2.28
CA SER A 444 9.69 -2.21 -1.98
C SER A 444 11.05 -2.89 -1.91
N GLY A 445 11.33 -3.57 -0.79
CA GLY A 445 12.52 -4.42 -0.63
C GLY A 445 12.69 -5.49 -1.73
N ALA A 446 11.68 -5.70 -2.57
CA ALA A 446 11.78 -6.40 -3.83
C ALA A 446 12.87 -5.83 -4.77
N THR A 447 13.18 -4.53 -4.74
CA THR A 447 14.34 -3.89 -5.41
C THR A 447 15.63 -4.71 -5.23
N TYR A 448 15.85 -5.27 -4.04
CA TYR A 448 17.06 -6.01 -3.66
C TYR A 448 16.84 -7.53 -3.70
N THR A 449 15.73 -8.01 -3.13
CA THR A 449 15.45 -9.46 -2.97
C THR A 449 15.14 -10.18 -4.29
N ALA A 450 15.12 -9.47 -5.43
CA ALA A 450 15.15 -10.09 -6.77
C ALA A 450 16.47 -10.84 -7.00
N PHE A 451 17.58 -10.19 -6.63
CA PHE A 451 18.94 -10.59 -6.97
C PHE A 451 19.59 -11.44 -5.87
N GLY A 452 18.80 -11.97 -4.94
CA GLY A 452 19.27 -12.70 -3.75
C GLY A 452 19.85 -11.81 -2.65
N VAL A 453 19.81 -10.47 -2.80
CA VAL A 453 20.32 -9.51 -1.82
C VAL A 453 19.25 -9.21 -0.75
N THR A 454 19.67 -9.14 0.51
CA THR A 454 18.81 -8.77 1.65
C THR A 454 18.23 -7.37 1.46
N ASP A 455 16.95 -7.20 1.80
CA ASP A 455 16.28 -5.89 1.92
C ASP A 455 17.03 -5.02 2.95
N PRO A 456 17.71 -3.92 2.56
CA PRO A 456 18.53 -3.16 3.49
C PRO A 456 17.71 -2.40 4.54
N LEU A 457 16.40 -2.18 4.32
CA LEU A 457 15.50 -1.67 5.36
C LEU A 457 15.24 -2.71 6.46
N VAL A 458 15.38 -4.01 6.18
CA VAL A 458 15.34 -5.07 7.20
C VAL A 458 16.61 -5.07 8.04
N THR A 459 17.78 -4.89 7.40
CA THR A 459 19.07 -4.73 8.11
C THR A 459 19.04 -3.50 8.99
N PHE A 460 18.73 -2.33 8.41
CA PHE A 460 18.62 -1.05 9.14
C PHE A 460 17.63 -1.13 10.30
N ALA A 461 16.49 -1.79 10.14
CA ALA A 461 15.52 -1.96 11.22
C ALA A 461 16.00 -2.88 12.34
N ALA A 462 16.73 -3.96 12.02
CA ALA A 462 17.34 -4.83 13.02
C ALA A 462 18.44 -4.10 13.81
N ASP A 463 19.32 -3.37 13.12
CA ASP A 463 20.40 -2.58 13.72
C ASP A 463 19.85 -1.41 14.57
N SER A 464 18.73 -0.82 14.14
CA SER A 464 17.95 0.18 14.91
C SER A 464 17.14 -0.40 16.08
N GLY A 465 17.22 -1.71 16.34
CA GLY A 465 16.51 -2.38 17.43
C GLY A 465 14.97 -2.39 17.30
N LEU A 466 14.43 -2.24 16.08
CA LEU A 466 12.98 -2.14 15.87
C LEU A 466 12.25 -3.47 16.12
N PRO A 467 10.96 -3.42 16.52
CA PRO A 467 10.17 -4.63 16.78
C PRO A 467 9.95 -5.45 15.50
N GLY A 468 10.74 -6.53 15.38
CA GLY A 468 10.69 -7.50 14.30
C GLY A 468 9.86 -8.74 14.64
N ARG A 469 9.09 -9.25 13.68
CA ARG A 469 8.39 -10.55 13.77
C ARG A 469 8.33 -11.25 12.42
N ASN A 470 8.85 -12.48 12.36
CA ASN A 470 8.88 -13.31 11.14
C ASN A 470 9.56 -12.60 9.93
N GLY A 471 10.57 -11.76 10.19
CA GLY A 471 11.25 -10.95 9.15
C GLY A 471 10.56 -9.62 8.80
N LEU A 472 9.37 -9.35 9.31
CA LEU A 472 8.70 -8.05 9.17
C LEU A 472 9.11 -7.13 10.32
N PHE A 473 9.57 -5.91 10.02
CA PHE A 473 9.94 -4.90 11.02
C PHE A 473 9.00 -3.70 10.95
N THR A 474 8.63 -3.15 12.11
CA THR A 474 7.58 -2.13 12.22
C THR A 474 8.15 -0.78 12.66
N PHE A 475 7.91 0.26 11.86
CA PHE A 475 8.29 1.65 12.12
C PHE A 475 7.04 2.42 12.57
N ASP A 476 6.91 2.71 13.87
CA ASP A 476 5.82 3.52 14.41
C ASP A 476 6.03 5.00 14.10
N VAL A 477 5.42 5.49 13.03
CA VAL A 477 5.50 6.90 12.62
C VAL A 477 4.65 7.82 13.52
N ALA A 478 3.54 7.32 14.08
CA ALA A 478 2.55 8.15 14.76
C ALA A 478 3.00 8.60 16.16
N SER A 479 3.51 7.71 16.99
CA SER A 479 3.70 7.97 18.43
C SER A 479 4.79 9.01 18.72
N GLY A 480 4.57 9.84 19.74
CA GLY A 480 5.53 10.88 20.16
C GLY A 480 5.45 12.19 19.37
N VAL A 481 4.47 12.35 18.47
CA VAL A 481 4.30 13.56 17.64
C VAL A 481 2.85 14.06 17.73
N ASP A 482 2.65 15.35 17.97
CA ASP A 482 1.32 15.98 17.93
C ASP A 482 0.93 16.35 16.49
N TRP A 483 0.51 15.34 15.73
CA TRP A 483 0.04 15.53 14.36
C TRP A 483 -1.15 16.49 14.23
N ALA A 484 -1.97 16.65 15.28
CA ALA A 484 -3.13 17.54 15.23
C ALA A 484 -2.74 19.02 15.37
N ARG A 485 -1.65 19.31 16.10
CA ARG A 485 -1.04 20.63 16.21
C ARG A 485 -0.18 20.99 15.00
N TYR A 486 0.68 20.07 14.55
CA TYR A 486 1.75 20.40 13.60
C TYR A 486 1.44 20.07 12.14
N LEU A 487 0.57 19.11 11.82
CA LEU A 487 0.25 18.82 10.42
C LEU A 487 -0.53 19.99 9.81
N ARG A 488 -0.14 20.44 8.62
CA ARG A 488 -0.86 21.44 7.81
C ARG A 488 -0.96 21.01 6.35
N VAL A 489 -1.93 21.56 5.64
CA VAL A 489 -2.04 21.48 4.18
C VAL A 489 -1.58 22.80 3.58
N LEU A 490 -0.77 22.73 2.52
CA LEU A 490 -0.30 23.89 1.79
C LEU A 490 -1.17 24.17 0.55
N VAL A 491 -1.13 25.40 0.09
CA VAL A 491 -1.55 25.77 -1.26
C VAL A 491 -0.68 25.02 -2.28
N PRO A 492 -1.26 24.41 -3.33
CA PRO A 492 -0.51 23.82 -4.43
C PRO A 492 0.48 24.84 -5.04
N PRO A 493 1.75 24.46 -5.32
CA PRO A 493 2.67 25.38 -5.97
C PRO A 493 2.23 25.65 -7.42
N THR A 494 2.75 26.73 -8.01
CA THR A 494 2.53 27.03 -9.43
C THR A 494 3.25 26.03 -10.34
N ARG A 495 2.73 25.87 -11.56
CA ARG A 495 3.42 25.19 -12.66
C ARG A 495 4.55 26.04 -13.24
#